data_AF-A0A5C8A9Q1-F1
#
_entry.id   AF-A0A5C8A9Q1-F1
#
_cell.length_a   1.000
_cell.length_b   1.000
_cell.length_c   1.000
_cell.angle_alpha   90.00
_cell.angle_beta   90.00
_cell.angle_gamma   90.00
#
_symmetry.space_group_name_H-M   'P 1'
#
loop_
_entity.id
_entity.type
_entity.pdbx_description
1 polymer ?
#
loop_
_entity_poly.entity_id
_entity_poly.type
_entity_poly.pdbx_seq_one_letter_code
_entity_poly.pdbx_strand_id
1 'polypeptide(L)'
;VLTPGRYNSAYFEHAFLAQQMGVELVEGPDLFVKEGFVFLRTTSGPRRVDVIYRRIDDSFLDPLAFRQDSVLGVPGLMSVYRAGRVAIANAVGTGVADDKSIYPYVPDMIRFYLSEEPLLNNVPTWQLRKPDECGHVLSNIKDLVVKEVHGSGGYGMLVGPAASKDEIEAYRQRILASPADFIAQPTLALSTCPTFVEAGIAPRHIDLRPFLLCGRDIQLVPGGLTRVALKDGSLVVNSSQGGGTKDTWVLEDA
;
A
#
# COMPACT_ATOMS: atom_id res chain seq x y z
N VAL A 1 -8.24 4.69 17.22
CA VAL A 1 -8.08 4.58 15.75
C VAL A 1 -8.72 5.79 15.12
N LEU A 2 -7.96 6.62 14.40
CA LEU A 2 -8.48 7.77 13.67
C LEU A 2 -8.93 7.32 12.27
N THR A 3 -10.21 7.46 11.97
CA THR A 3 -10.85 6.97 10.73
C THR A 3 -11.42 8.13 9.92
N PRO A 4 -11.44 8.04 8.56
CA PRO A 4 -12.12 9.02 7.71
C PRO A 4 -13.65 8.88 7.72
N GLY A 5 -14.18 7.92 8.48
CA GLY A 5 -15.62 7.72 8.66
C GLY A 5 -16.25 6.72 7.69
N ARG A 6 -17.56 6.53 7.84
CA ARG A 6 -18.33 5.42 7.24
C ARG A 6 -18.36 5.34 5.72
N TYR A 7 -18.03 6.43 5.03
CA TYR A 7 -18.03 6.47 3.56
C TYR A 7 -16.72 5.97 2.94
N ASN A 8 -15.74 5.58 3.76
CA ASN A 8 -14.53 4.93 3.29
C ASN A 8 -14.75 3.42 3.12
N SER A 9 -14.26 2.85 2.01
CA SER A 9 -14.43 1.44 1.67
C SER A 9 -13.83 0.47 2.71
N ALA A 10 -12.81 0.90 3.46
CA ALA A 10 -12.17 0.10 4.50
C ALA A 10 -12.71 0.39 5.91
N TYR A 11 -13.78 1.17 6.06
CA TYR A 11 -14.31 1.58 7.37
C TYR A 11 -14.67 0.39 8.27
N PHE A 12 -15.23 -0.69 7.70
CA PHE A 12 -15.51 -1.92 8.44
C PHE A 12 -14.25 -2.47 9.13
N GLU A 13 -13.13 -2.52 8.41
CA GLU A 13 -11.85 -2.98 8.96
C GLU A 13 -11.36 -2.05 10.07
N HIS A 14 -11.54 -0.73 9.92
CA HIS A 14 -11.15 0.25 10.95
C HIS A 14 -11.92 0.00 12.25
N ALA A 15 -13.25 -0.16 12.15
CA ALA A 15 -14.12 -0.41 13.28
C ALA A 15 -13.84 -1.78 13.92
N PHE A 16 -13.68 -2.83 13.11
CA PHE A 16 -13.34 -4.16 13.57
C PHE A 16 -12.02 -4.18 14.34
N LEU A 17 -10.95 -3.60 13.79
CA LEU A 17 -9.64 -3.56 14.45
C LEU A 17 -9.68 -2.72 15.74
N ALA A 18 -10.38 -1.57 15.74
CA ALA A 18 -10.54 -0.76 16.94
C ALA A 18 -11.23 -1.55 18.06
N GLN A 19 -12.30 -2.28 17.71
CA GLN A 19 -13.03 -3.15 18.63
C GLN A 19 -12.15 -4.29 19.17
N GLN A 20 -11.42 -5.00 18.30
CA GLN A 20 -10.53 -6.11 18.73
C GLN A 20 -9.40 -5.63 19.63
N MET A 21 -8.86 -4.43 19.40
CA MET A 21 -7.86 -3.81 20.25
C MET A 21 -8.43 -3.22 21.54
N GLY A 22 -9.76 -3.06 21.66
CA GLY A 22 -10.40 -2.41 22.80
C GLY A 22 -10.08 -0.91 22.91
N VAL A 23 -9.91 -0.23 21.78
CA VAL A 23 -9.58 1.21 21.72
C VAL A 23 -10.66 2.00 20.99
N GLU A 24 -10.75 3.30 21.28
CA GLU A 24 -11.75 4.19 20.69
C GLU A 24 -11.59 4.29 19.15
N LEU A 25 -12.70 4.20 18.42
CA LEU A 25 -12.80 4.58 17.01
C LEU A 25 -13.28 6.03 16.93
N VAL A 26 -12.48 6.91 16.33
CA VAL A 26 -12.73 8.36 16.36
C VAL A 26 -12.56 8.97 14.98
N GLU A 27 -13.35 10.00 14.68
CA GLU A 27 -13.18 10.86 13.49
C GLU A 27 -12.46 12.16 13.88
N GLY A 28 -12.01 12.94 12.89
CA GLY A 28 -11.30 14.21 13.11
C GLY A 28 -12.01 15.16 14.11
N PRO A 29 -13.34 15.40 13.98
CA PRO A 29 -14.08 16.29 14.88
C PRO A 29 -14.12 15.87 16.36
N ASP A 30 -13.94 14.58 16.65
CA ASP A 30 -13.91 14.04 18.01
C ASP A 30 -12.61 14.44 18.74
N LEU A 31 -11.57 14.79 17.99
CA LEU A 31 -10.28 15.21 18.50
C LEU A 31 -10.09 16.72 18.37
N PHE A 32 -9.27 17.30 19.24
CA PHE A 32 -8.84 18.68 19.12
C PHE A 32 -7.49 18.91 19.78
N VAL A 33 -6.79 19.95 19.34
CA VAL A 33 -5.53 20.40 19.95
C VAL A 33 -5.80 21.53 20.93
N LYS A 34 -5.25 21.41 22.14
CA LYS A 34 -5.27 22.47 23.16
C LYS A 34 -3.95 22.46 23.93
N GLU A 35 -3.37 23.63 24.18
CA GLU A 35 -2.12 23.78 24.96
C GLU A 35 -0.96 22.87 24.45
N GLY A 36 -0.98 22.59 23.14
CA GLY A 36 -0.02 21.72 22.47
C GLY A 36 -0.13 20.24 22.83
N PHE A 37 -1.31 19.76 23.20
CA PHE A 37 -1.63 18.33 23.33
C PHE A 37 -2.90 18.01 22.54
N VAL A 38 -3.06 16.74 22.14
CA VAL A 38 -4.28 16.23 21.50
C VAL A 38 -5.22 15.68 22.55
N PHE A 39 -6.50 16.02 22.45
CA PHE A 39 -7.55 15.55 23.34
C PHE A 39 -8.72 14.95 22.55
N LEU A 40 -9.28 13.90 23.10
CA LEU A 40 -10.58 13.34 22.74
C LEU A 40 -11.68 14.04 23.53
N ARG A 41 -12.75 14.42 22.84
CA ARG A 41 -13.98 14.93 23.46
C ARG A 41 -14.72 13.78 24.13
N THR A 42 -15.00 13.92 25.43
CA THR A 42 -15.86 12.98 26.17
C THR A 42 -16.87 13.76 27.00
N THR A 43 -17.95 13.11 27.42
CA THR A 43 -18.96 13.71 28.31
C THR A 43 -18.41 14.06 29.69
N SER A 44 -17.41 13.32 30.19
CA SER A 44 -16.72 13.58 31.45
C SER A 44 -15.62 14.65 31.35
N GLY A 45 -15.39 15.21 30.16
CA GLY A 45 -14.32 16.19 29.90
C GLY A 45 -13.28 15.70 28.90
N PRO A 46 -12.29 16.53 28.55
CA PRO A 46 -11.29 16.17 27.55
C PRO A 46 -10.33 15.11 28.07
N ARG A 47 -10.17 14.02 27.31
CA ARG A 47 -9.20 12.95 27.62
C ARG A 47 -7.99 13.09 26.70
N ARG A 48 -6.80 13.17 27.27
CA ARG A 48 -5.56 13.28 26.48
C ARG A 48 -5.34 12.01 25.65
N VAL A 49 -4.84 12.19 24.42
CA VAL A 49 -4.48 11.12 23.48
C VAL A 49 -2.98 11.16 23.24
N ASP A 50 -2.30 10.07 23.57
CA ASP A 50 -0.83 9.97 23.43
C ASP A 50 -0.40 9.25 22.15
N VAL A 51 -1.23 8.35 21.61
CA VAL A 51 -0.96 7.59 20.38
C VAL A 51 -2.20 7.54 19.49
N ILE A 52 -2.00 7.80 18.20
CA ILE A 52 -3.04 7.73 17.17
C ILE A 52 -2.63 6.68 16.14
N TYR A 53 -3.34 5.55 16.11
CA TYR A 53 -3.34 4.67 14.93
C TYR A 53 -4.22 5.30 13.85
N ARG A 54 -3.59 5.86 12.81
CA ARG A 54 -4.28 6.59 11.73
C ARG A 54 -4.64 5.66 10.59
N ARG A 55 -5.84 5.86 10.05
CA ARG A 55 -6.36 5.23 8.83
C ARG A 55 -6.74 6.29 7.77
N ILE A 56 -6.06 7.43 7.83
CA ILE A 56 -6.23 8.61 6.99
C ILE A 56 -4.88 8.93 6.36
N ASP A 57 -4.85 9.25 5.06
CA ASP A 57 -3.66 9.65 4.33
C ASP A 57 -3.08 10.99 4.84
N ASP A 58 -1.77 11.17 4.71
CA ASP A 58 -1.01 12.30 5.26
C ASP A 58 -1.65 13.64 4.91
N SER A 59 -2.02 13.81 3.64
CA SER A 59 -2.55 15.05 3.08
C SER A 59 -3.85 15.52 3.74
N PHE A 60 -4.59 14.61 4.38
CA PHE A 60 -5.86 14.90 5.04
C PHE A 60 -5.74 15.03 6.57
N LEU A 61 -4.58 14.75 7.17
CA LEU A 61 -4.43 14.65 8.63
C LEU A 61 -4.53 15.97 9.39
N ASP A 62 -4.09 17.08 8.80
CA ASP A 62 -4.06 18.39 9.44
C ASP A 62 -4.27 19.51 8.41
N PRO A 63 -5.44 20.18 8.39
CA PRO A 63 -5.71 21.24 7.43
C PRO A 63 -4.83 22.49 7.60
N LEU A 64 -4.14 22.65 8.74
CA LEU A 64 -3.19 23.75 8.94
C LEU A 64 -1.81 23.46 8.35
N ALA A 65 -1.49 22.19 8.05
CA ALA A 65 -0.19 21.78 7.54
C ALA A 65 -0.25 21.23 6.10
N PHE A 66 -1.38 20.64 5.71
CA PHE A 66 -1.58 19.98 4.42
C PHE A 66 -2.77 20.58 3.66
N ARG A 67 -3.76 19.76 3.30
CA ARG A 67 -4.94 20.19 2.57
C ARG A 67 -5.86 21.02 3.45
N GLN A 68 -5.94 22.32 3.18
CA GLN A 68 -6.80 23.26 3.90
C GLN A 68 -8.30 22.92 3.80
N ASP A 69 -8.71 22.24 2.73
CA ASP A 69 -10.08 21.78 2.50
C ASP A 69 -10.41 20.44 3.21
N SER A 70 -9.44 19.81 3.90
CA SER A 70 -9.67 18.57 4.61
C SER A 70 -10.59 18.76 5.81
N VAL A 71 -11.68 17.98 5.84
CA VAL A 71 -12.58 17.85 6.99
C VAL A 71 -12.34 16.59 7.82
N LEU A 72 -11.38 15.75 7.41
CA LEU A 72 -11.11 14.44 8.01
C LEU A 72 -10.08 14.52 9.15
N GLY A 73 -9.21 15.51 9.09
CA GLY A 73 -8.06 15.68 9.99
C GLY A 73 -8.37 16.43 11.28
N VAL A 74 -7.31 16.72 12.03
CA VAL A 74 -7.36 17.47 13.29
C VAL A 74 -6.47 18.71 13.16
N PRO A 75 -7.03 19.93 13.16
CA PRO A 75 -6.25 21.16 13.03
C PRO A 75 -5.14 21.27 14.10
N GLY A 76 -3.90 21.44 13.64
CA GLY A 76 -2.72 21.60 14.50
C GLY A 76 -2.08 20.30 14.98
N LEU A 77 -2.59 19.13 14.56
CA LEU A 77 -2.06 17.81 14.92
C LEU A 77 -0.57 17.69 14.57
N MET A 78 -0.13 18.20 13.42
CA MET A 78 1.26 18.10 13.00
C MET A 78 2.20 18.91 13.86
N SER A 79 1.73 20.03 14.44
CA SER A 79 2.51 20.80 15.42
C SER A 79 2.77 19.99 16.69
N VAL A 80 1.73 19.29 17.19
CA VAL A 80 1.84 18.44 18.39
C VAL A 80 2.73 17.22 18.13
N TYR A 81 2.59 16.58 16.96
CA TYR A 81 3.42 15.45 16.55
C TYR A 81 4.89 15.84 16.46
N ARG A 82 5.21 16.95 15.77
CA ARG A 82 6.58 17.47 15.66
C ARG A 82 7.19 17.88 17.00
N ALA A 83 6.36 18.29 17.96
CA ALA A 83 6.78 18.59 19.33
C ALA A 83 7.00 17.33 20.19
N GLY A 84 6.80 16.12 19.66
CA GLY A 84 6.99 14.85 20.37
C GLY A 84 5.93 14.56 21.43
N ARG A 85 4.74 15.19 21.33
CA ARG A 85 3.69 15.12 22.36
C ARG A 85 2.54 14.17 22.02
N VAL A 86 2.55 13.62 20.81
CA VAL A 86 1.66 12.54 20.35
C VAL A 86 2.42 11.68 19.35
N ALA A 87 2.22 10.37 19.37
CA ALA A 87 2.73 9.46 18.36
C ALA A 87 1.65 9.17 17.30
N ILE A 88 2.05 9.10 16.03
CA ILE A 88 1.15 8.75 14.92
C ILE A 88 1.70 7.49 14.25
N ALA A 89 0.84 6.48 14.11
CA ALA A 89 1.17 5.20 13.49
C ALA A 89 0.24 4.92 12.30
N ASN A 90 0.73 4.67 11.08
CA ASN A 90 2.12 4.83 10.63
C ASN A 90 2.57 6.30 10.67
N ALA A 91 3.87 6.54 10.78
CA ALA A 91 4.43 7.88 10.78
C ALA A 91 4.04 8.67 9.51
N VAL A 92 4.09 9.99 9.60
CA VAL A 92 3.90 10.87 8.43
C VAL A 92 5.16 10.83 7.57
N GLY A 93 5.01 10.77 6.25
CA GLY A 93 6.09 10.73 5.27
C GLY A 93 6.56 9.34 4.87
N THR A 94 5.98 8.26 5.40
CA THR A 94 6.39 6.88 5.05
C THR A 94 6.19 6.55 3.57
N GLY A 95 5.33 7.28 2.86
CA GLY A 95 5.06 7.07 1.44
C GLY A 95 6.28 7.21 0.54
N VAL A 96 7.34 7.93 0.95
CA VAL A 96 8.59 8.00 0.18
C VAL A 96 9.28 6.63 0.08
N ALA A 97 9.18 5.79 1.12
CA ALA A 97 9.89 4.51 1.16
C ALA A 97 9.21 3.42 0.32
N ASP A 98 7.89 3.51 0.14
CA ASP A 98 7.08 2.57 -0.65
C ASP A 98 6.76 3.11 -2.06
N ASP A 99 7.40 4.22 -2.46
CA ASP A 99 7.22 4.76 -3.79
C ASP A 99 7.84 3.83 -4.85
N LYS A 100 7.15 3.70 -5.99
CA LYS A 100 7.59 2.79 -7.08
C LYS A 100 8.97 3.15 -7.63
N SER A 101 9.39 4.41 -7.52
CA SER A 101 10.72 4.86 -7.93
C SER A 101 11.82 4.54 -6.91
N ILE A 102 11.45 4.25 -5.66
CA ILE A 102 12.35 3.88 -4.57
C ILE A 102 12.44 2.36 -4.41
N TYR A 103 11.37 1.62 -4.74
CA TYR A 103 11.34 0.15 -4.70
C TYR A 103 12.60 -0.56 -5.25
N PRO A 104 13.18 -0.17 -6.40
CA PRO A 104 14.37 -0.85 -6.94
C PRO A 104 15.61 -0.77 -6.04
N TYR A 105 15.66 0.17 -5.10
CA TYR A 105 16.80 0.39 -4.21
C TYR A 105 16.70 -0.36 -2.88
N VAL A 106 15.57 -1.02 -2.57
CA VAL A 106 15.42 -1.80 -1.32
C VAL A 106 16.54 -2.82 -1.11
N PRO A 107 16.99 -3.59 -2.12
CA PRO A 107 18.17 -4.47 -1.99
C PRO A 107 19.43 -3.74 -1.53
N ASP A 108 19.68 -2.55 -2.07
CA ASP A 108 20.86 -1.75 -1.73
C ASP A 108 20.73 -1.11 -0.35
N MET A 109 19.50 -0.76 0.08
CA MET A 109 19.22 -0.32 1.45
C MET A 109 19.55 -1.42 2.46
N ILE A 110 19.16 -2.67 2.18
CA ILE A 110 19.49 -3.82 3.05
C ILE A 110 21.01 -3.95 3.19
N ARG A 111 21.74 -3.96 2.07
CA ARG A 111 23.21 -4.02 2.08
C ARG A 111 23.84 -2.85 2.83
N PHE A 112 23.34 -1.64 2.61
CA PHE A 112 23.90 -0.43 3.20
C PHE A 112 23.64 -0.33 4.72
N TYR A 113 22.40 -0.55 5.16
CA TYR A 113 22.01 -0.37 6.57
C TYR A 113 22.27 -1.59 7.44
N LEU A 114 22.16 -2.81 6.89
CA LEU A 114 22.28 -4.06 7.64
C LEU A 114 23.61 -4.78 7.37
N SER A 115 24.35 -4.40 6.33
CA SER A 115 25.54 -5.15 5.88
C SER A 115 25.24 -6.63 5.57
N GLU A 116 24.04 -6.89 5.07
CA GLU A 116 23.51 -8.22 4.75
C GLU A 116 23.08 -8.31 3.28
N GLU A 117 23.00 -9.53 2.74
CA GLU A 117 22.36 -9.75 1.44
C GLU A 117 20.84 -9.93 1.61
N PRO A 118 20.01 -9.38 0.71
CA PRO A 118 18.57 -9.54 0.76
C PRO A 118 18.14 -11.02 0.72
N LEU A 119 17.38 -11.45 1.73
CA LEU A 119 16.80 -12.80 1.76
C LEU A 119 15.64 -12.96 0.75
N LEU A 120 14.87 -11.90 0.56
CA LEU A 120 13.78 -11.84 -0.41
C LEU A 120 14.20 -10.99 -1.60
N ASN A 121 14.10 -11.58 -2.79
CA ASN A 121 14.47 -10.89 -4.01
C ASN A 121 13.38 -9.92 -4.46
N ASN A 122 13.80 -8.73 -4.87
CA ASN A 122 12.93 -7.84 -5.62
C ASN A 122 12.67 -8.39 -7.02
N VAL A 123 11.52 -8.01 -7.58
CA VAL A 123 11.24 -8.21 -9.00
C VAL A 123 12.17 -7.30 -9.80
N PRO A 124 12.87 -7.82 -10.83
CA PRO A 124 13.67 -6.99 -11.72
C PRO A 124 12.83 -5.82 -12.25
N THR A 125 13.28 -4.59 -12.02
CA THR A 125 12.50 -3.39 -12.30
C THR A 125 13.35 -2.39 -13.07
N TRP A 126 12.90 -2.06 -14.28
CA TRP A 126 13.48 -1.00 -15.10
C TRP A 126 12.88 0.36 -14.75
N GLN A 127 13.75 1.35 -14.60
CA GLN A 127 13.47 2.75 -14.31
C GLN A 127 13.59 3.54 -15.60
N LEU A 128 12.45 3.95 -16.18
CA LEU A 128 12.43 4.56 -17.52
C LEU A 128 13.06 5.96 -17.53
N ARG A 129 13.31 6.58 -16.37
CA ARG A 129 14.17 7.79 -16.26
C ARG A 129 15.61 7.56 -16.74
N LYS A 130 16.09 6.32 -16.80
CA LYS A 130 17.42 5.98 -17.32
C LYS A 130 17.30 5.68 -18.82
N PRO A 131 18.02 6.41 -19.70
CA PRO A 131 17.87 6.27 -21.15
C PRO A 131 18.03 4.83 -21.67
N ASP A 132 19.03 4.10 -21.17
CA ASP A 132 19.31 2.72 -21.61
C ASP A 132 18.17 1.75 -21.24
N GLU A 133 17.68 1.86 -20.00
CA GLU A 133 16.56 1.04 -19.51
C GLU A 133 15.25 1.40 -20.24
N CYS A 134 15.03 2.68 -20.53
CA CYS A 134 13.89 3.14 -21.34
C CYS A 134 13.95 2.57 -22.76
N GLY A 135 15.11 2.63 -23.42
CA GLY A 135 15.31 2.06 -24.75
C GLY A 135 15.04 0.56 -24.79
N HIS A 136 15.49 -0.17 -23.76
CA HIS A 136 15.17 -1.60 -23.60
C HIS A 136 13.66 -1.84 -23.46
N VAL A 137 12.98 -1.10 -22.57
CA VAL A 137 11.55 -1.27 -22.32
C VAL A 137 10.72 -0.93 -23.54
N LEU A 138 11.00 0.17 -24.23
CA LEU A 138 10.28 0.56 -25.45
C LEU A 138 10.40 -0.52 -26.54
N SER A 139 11.57 -1.12 -26.68
CA SER A 139 11.83 -2.20 -27.66
C SER A 139 11.11 -3.51 -27.32
N ASN A 140 10.81 -3.76 -26.05
CA ASN A 140 10.27 -5.03 -25.55
C ASN A 140 8.92 -4.88 -24.84
N ILE A 141 8.23 -3.74 -24.99
CA ILE A 141 7.03 -3.38 -24.20
C ILE A 141 5.91 -4.43 -24.25
N LYS A 142 5.80 -5.16 -25.37
CA LYS A 142 4.83 -6.25 -25.58
C LYS A 142 5.04 -7.46 -24.65
N ASP A 143 6.22 -7.61 -24.07
CA ASP A 143 6.60 -8.74 -23.22
C ASP A 143 6.72 -8.32 -21.74
N LEU A 144 6.39 -7.05 -21.43
CA LEU A 144 6.60 -6.43 -20.12
C LEU A 144 5.30 -5.91 -19.52
N VAL A 145 5.33 -5.65 -18.21
CA VAL A 145 4.28 -4.91 -17.50
C VAL A 145 4.81 -3.52 -17.19
N VAL A 146 4.16 -2.47 -17.73
CA VAL A 146 4.52 -1.07 -17.46
C VAL A 146 3.55 -0.49 -16.44
N LYS A 147 4.07 0.23 -15.45
CA LYS A 147 3.30 0.85 -14.36
C LYS A 147 3.69 2.31 -14.22
N GLU A 148 2.70 3.17 -14.00
CA GLU A 148 2.92 4.56 -13.60
C GLU A 148 3.45 4.63 -12.17
N VAL A 149 4.45 5.48 -11.93
CA VAL A 149 5.08 5.68 -10.61
C VAL A 149 4.05 6.24 -9.63
N HIS A 150 3.33 7.28 -10.05
CA HIS A 150 2.28 7.92 -9.28
C HIS A 150 0.95 7.18 -9.47
N GLY A 151 0.24 6.89 -8.36
CA GLY A 151 -1.09 6.27 -8.37
C GLY A 151 -1.19 4.98 -7.55
N SER A 152 -2.41 4.67 -7.12
CA SER A 152 -2.79 3.50 -6.31
C SER A 152 -3.82 2.63 -7.02
N GLY A 153 -3.92 1.35 -6.64
CA GLY A 153 -5.07 0.50 -7.00
C GLY A 153 -5.07 -0.17 -8.38
N GLY A 154 -3.94 -0.30 -9.07
CA GLY A 154 -3.85 -1.04 -10.34
C GLY A 154 -4.32 -0.27 -11.58
N TYR A 155 -4.74 0.99 -11.42
CA TYR A 155 -4.92 1.93 -12.52
C TYR A 155 -3.54 2.44 -13.02
N GLY A 156 -3.43 2.74 -14.32
CA GLY A 156 -2.15 3.16 -14.92
C GLY A 156 -1.15 2.03 -15.13
N MET A 157 -1.65 0.84 -15.52
CA MET A 157 -0.83 -0.33 -15.85
C MET A 157 -1.13 -0.87 -17.25
N LEU A 158 -0.07 -1.17 -18.00
CA LEU A 158 -0.11 -1.91 -19.27
C LEU A 158 0.42 -3.33 -19.03
N VAL A 159 -0.35 -4.35 -19.40
CA VAL A 159 0.12 -5.74 -19.43
C VAL A 159 0.43 -6.10 -20.88
N GLY A 160 1.67 -5.93 -21.30
CA GLY A 160 2.12 -6.07 -22.69
C GLY A 160 1.58 -7.31 -23.40
N PRO A 161 1.71 -8.52 -22.82
CA PRO A 161 1.27 -9.76 -23.48
C PRO A 161 -0.24 -9.87 -23.71
N ALA A 162 -1.03 -9.10 -22.97
CA ALA A 162 -2.50 -9.09 -23.06
C ALA A 162 -3.04 -7.81 -23.72
N ALA A 163 -2.16 -6.88 -24.10
CA ALA A 163 -2.52 -5.59 -24.67
C ALA A 163 -2.59 -5.65 -26.20
N SER A 164 -3.50 -4.87 -26.78
CA SER A 164 -3.58 -4.64 -28.21
C SER A 164 -2.41 -3.77 -28.70
N LYS A 165 -2.16 -3.78 -30.01
CA LYS A 165 -1.13 -2.93 -30.63
C LYS A 165 -1.38 -1.44 -30.39
N ASP A 166 -2.65 -1.02 -30.42
CA ASP A 166 -3.04 0.38 -30.25
C ASP A 166 -2.82 0.84 -28.81
N GLU A 167 -3.12 -0.02 -27.82
CA GLU A 167 -2.83 0.27 -26.40
C GLU A 167 -1.34 0.36 -26.13
N ILE A 168 -0.54 -0.52 -26.74
CA ILE A 168 0.91 -0.50 -26.65
C ILE A 168 1.47 0.80 -27.23
N GLU A 169 1.01 1.22 -28.41
CA GLU A 169 1.48 2.46 -29.04
C GLU A 169 1.06 3.69 -28.24
N ALA A 170 -0.16 3.72 -27.71
CA ALA A 170 -0.61 4.78 -26.81
C ALA A 170 0.28 4.89 -25.57
N TYR A 171 0.63 3.77 -24.93
CA TYR A 171 1.55 3.77 -23.79
C TYR A 171 2.97 4.18 -24.19
N ARG A 172 3.46 3.75 -25.35
CA ARG A 172 4.76 4.16 -25.88
C ARG A 172 4.86 5.68 -26.00
N GLN A 173 3.84 6.35 -26.53
CA GLN A 173 3.82 7.81 -26.64
C GLN A 173 3.80 8.49 -25.25
N ARG A 174 3.05 7.94 -24.29
CA ARG A 174 3.02 8.46 -22.91
C ARG A 174 4.38 8.33 -22.22
N ILE A 175 5.05 7.19 -22.39
CA ILE A 175 6.41 6.95 -21.86
C ILE A 175 7.39 7.95 -22.46
N LEU A 176 7.35 8.17 -23.78
CA LEU A 176 8.26 9.11 -24.45
C LEU A 176 8.05 10.56 -23.98
N ALA A 177 6.81 10.94 -23.64
CA ALA A 177 6.49 12.26 -23.13
C ALA A 177 7.06 12.50 -21.71
N SER A 178 6.93 11.52 -20.82
CA SER A 178 7.38 11.62 -19.43
C SER A 178 7.96 10.31 -18.90
N PRO A 179 9.18 9.91 -19.32
CA PRO A 179 9.71 8.58 -19.00
C PRO A 179 9.98 8.38 -17.50
N ALA A 180 10.20 9.46 -16.74
CA ALA A 180 10.40 9.38 -15.30
C ALA A 180 9.15 8.94 -14.51
N ASP A 181 7.97 9.07 -15.12
CA ASP A 181 6.70 8.72 -14.49
C ASP A 181 6.36 7.23 -14.63
N PHE A 182 7.26 6.41 -15.19
CA PHE A 182 7.02 4.99 -15.46
C PHE A 182 8.15 4.09 -14.95
N ILE A 183 7.75 2.89 -14.54
CA ILE A 183 8.63 1.74 -14.34
C ILE A 183 8.12 0.56 -15.16
N ALA A 184 8.98 -0.40 -15.47
CA ALA A 184 8.57 -1.66 -16.08
C ALA A 184 9.14 -2.85 -15.33
N GLN A 185 8.40 -3.96 -15.39
CA GLN A 185 8.76 -5.24 -14.79
C GLN A 185 8.48 -6.37 -15.77
N PRO A 186 9.18 -7.51 -15.68
CA PRO A 186 8.85 -8.67 -16.49
C PRO A 186 7.45 -9.15 -16.13
N THR A 187 6.74 -9.75 -17.09
CA THR A 187 5.51 -10.49 -16.77
C THR A 187 5.88 -11.69 -15.91
N LEU A 188 5.47 -11.68 -14.64
CA LEU A 188 5.79 -12.75 -13.71
C LEU A 188 4.87 -13.95 -13.90
N ALA A 189 5.46 -15.14 -13.92
CA ALA A 189 4.72 -16.39 -13.76
C ALA A 189 4.32 -16.55 -12.28
N LEU A 190 3.16 -16.01 -11.91
CA LEU A 190 2.64 -16.14 -10.55
C LEU A 190 2.36 -17.61 -10.23
N SER A 191 2.73 -18.05 -9.02
CA SER A 191 2.33 -19.36 -8.52
C SER A 191 0.82 -19.52 -8.51
N THR A 192 0.34 -20.75 -8.72
CA THR A 192 -1.09 -21.05 -8.66
C THR A 192 -1.42 -21.90 -7.44
N CYS A 193 -2.64 -21.74 -6.93
CA CYS A 193 -3.22 -22.55 -5.86
C CYS A 193 -4.51 -23.21 -6.36
N PRO A 194 -4.77 -24.49 -6.05
CA PRO A 194 -6.02 -25.17 -6.38
C PRO A 194 -7.23 -24.38 -5.87
N THR A 195 -8.15 -24.06 -6.76
CA THR A 195 -9.33 -23.23 -6.47
C THR A 195 -10.56 -23.85 -7.08
N PHE A 196 -11.64 -23.91 -6.30
CA PHE A 196 -12.91 -24.44 -6.76
C PHE A 196 -13.61 -23.41 -7.66
N VAL A 197 -13.83 -23.80 -8.91
CA VAL A 197 -14.47 -23.01 -9.97
C VAL A 197 -15.58 -23.85 -10.60
N GLU A 198 -16.34 -23.28 -11.54
CA GLU A 198 -17.47 -23.98 -12.18
C GLU A 198 -17.10 -25.33 -12.80
N ALA A 199 -15.90 -25.45 -13.37
CA ALA A 199 -15.39 -26.68 -13.98
C ALA A 199 -14.80 -27.69 -12.96
N GLY A 200 -14.87 -27.41 -11.64
CA GLY A 200 -14.26 -28.22 -10.58
C GLY A 200 -13.04 -27.56 -9.96
N ILE A 201 -11.99 -28.34 -9.65
CA ILE A 201 -10.76 -27.80 -9.05
C ILE A 201 -9.78 -27.45 -10.16
N ALA A 202 -9.44 -26.16 -10.27
CA ALA A 202 -8.51 -25.65 -11.27
C ALA A 202 -7.43 -24.75 -10.63
N PRO A 203 -6.23 -24.64 -11.23
CA PRO A 203 -5.21 -23.72 -10.75
C PRO A 203 -5.64 -22.26 -10.97
N ARG A 204 -5.44 -21.42 -9.96
CA ARG A 204 -5.62 -19.95 -10.05
C ARG A 204 -4.45 -19.22 -9.43
N HIS A 205 -4.03 -18.12 -10.04
CA HIS A 205 -2.92 -17.31 -9.55
C HIS A 205 -3.26 -16.68 -8.20
N ILE A 206 -2.28 -16.66 -7.31
CA ILE A 206 -2.40 -16.09 -5.97
C ILE A 206 -1.27 -15.12 -5.65
N ASP A 207 -1.51 -14.23 -4.70
CA ASP A 207 -0.46 -13.51 -3.99
C ASP A 207 -0.69 -13.56 -2.48
N LEU A 208 0.38 -13.32 -1.73
CA LEU A 208 0.39 -13.35 -0.27
C LEU A 208 0.83 -11.99 0.28
N ARG A 209 0.03 -11.44 1.19
CA ARG A 209 0.36 -10.22 1.93
C ARG A 209 0.45 -10.51 3.43
N PRO A 210 1.67 -10.75 3.95
CA PRO A 210 1.91 -10.79 5.40
C PRO A 210 1.95 -9.37 5.98
N PHE A 211 1.84 -9.25 7.30
CA PHE A 211 1.87 -7.97 8.02
C PHE A 211 2.95 -7.99 9.10
N LEU A 212 4.07 -7.29 8.85
CA LEU A 212 5.10 -7.08 9.86
C LEU A 212 4.67 -5.97 10.83
N LEU A 213 4.82 -6.22 12.12
CA LEU A 213 4.56 -5.29 13.21
C LEU A 213 5.89 -4.80 13.78
N CYS A 214 6.17 -3.51 13.63
CA CYS A 214 7.39 -2.88 14.13
C CYS A 214 7.07 -2.02 15.34
N GLY A 215 7.42 -2.52 16.53
CA GLY A 215 7.35 -1.79 17.79
C GLY A 215 8.73 -1.61 18.39
N ARG A 216 8.89 -1.98 19.67
CA ARG A 216 10.22 -2.16 20.27
C ARG A 216 10.99 -3.30 19.60
N ASP A 217 10.26 -4.36 19.26
CA ASP A 217 10.72 -5.52 18.52
C ASP A 217 9.99 -5.59 17.17
N ILE A 218 10.56 -6.33 16.22
CA ILE A 218 9.95 -6.62 14.92
C ILE A 218 9.33 -8.01 14.99
N GLN A 219 8.04 -8.13 14.71
CA GLN A 219 7.30 -9.39 14.80
C GLN A 219 6.45 -9.62 13.55
N LEU A 220 6.24 -10.90 13.24
CA LEU A 220 5.32 -11.35 12.20
C LEU A 220 4.33 -12.33 12.83
N VAL A 221 3.04 -12.08 12.66
CA VAL A 221 1.99 -13.05 13.02
C VAL A 221 2.03 -14.18 11.97
N PRO A 222 2.00 -15.47 12.37
CA PRO A 222 2.04 -16.61 11.44
C PRO A 222 0.75 -16.70 10.62
N GLY A 223 0.67 -15.86 9.59
CA GLY A 223 -0.50 -15.73 8.72
C GLY A 223 -0.36 -14.56 7.75
N GLY A 224 -1.42 -14.31 6.99
CA GLY A 224 -1.46 -13.22 6.03
C GLY A 224 -2.72 -13.26 5.18
N LEU A 225 -2.90 -12.21 4.39
CA LEU A 225 -3.98 -12.16 3.41
C LEU A 225 -3.52 -12.82 2.12
N THR A 226 -4.06 -13.99 1.80
CA THR A 226 -3.90 -14.60 0.47
C THR A 226 -5.04 -14.14 -0.42
N ARG A 227 -4.72 -13.60 -1.60
CA ARG A 227 -5.71 -13.23 -2.63
C ARG A 227 -5.60 -14.17 -3.82
N VAL A 228 -6.72 -14.38 -4.51
CA VAL A 228 -6.80 -15.28 -5.67
C VAL A 228 -7.47 -14.60 -6.84
N ALA A 229 -6.87 -14.71 -8.03
CA ALA A 229 -7.46 -14.28 -9.28
C ALA A 229 -8.43 -15.37 -9.75
N LEU A 230 -9.75 -15.18 -9.57
CA LEU A 230 -10.74 -16.22 -9.83
C LEU A 230 -10.97 -16.50 -11.32
N LYS A 231 -10.82 -15.47 -12.16
CA LYS A 231 -10.97 -15.59 -13.62
C LYS A 231 -9.80 -16.37 -14.21
N ASP A 232 -10.11 -17.29 -15.11
CA ASP A 232 -9.11 -18.13 -15.77
C ASP A 232 -8.09 -17.28 -16.54
N GLY A 233 -6.80 -17.61 -16.39
CA GLY A 233 -5.67 -16.86 -16.97
C GLY A 233 -5.45 -15.43 -16.44
N SER A 234 -6.26 -14.95 -15.48
CA SER A 234 -6.10 -13.61 -14.92
C SER A 234 -4.95 -13.55 -13.93
N LEU A 235 -4.15 -12.48 -14.01
CA LEU A 235 -3.14 -12.12 -12.99
C LEU A 235 -3.68 -11.08 -12.00
N VAL A 236 -4.93 -10.63 -12.19
CA VAL A 236 -5.56 -9.60 -11.36
C VAL A 236 -6.19 -10.24 -10.13
N VAL A 237 -5.51 -10.10 -8.99
CA VAL A 237 -5.94 -10.61 -7.67
C VAL A 237 -6.70 -9.58 -6.83
N ASN A 238 -6.86 -8.34 -7.34
CA ASN A 238 -7.49 -7.26 -6.58
C ASN A 238 -8.99 -7.50 -6.38
N SER A 239 -9.48 -7.37 -5.15
CA SER A 239 -10.89 -7.63 -4.77
C SER A 239 -11.87 -6.72 -5.52
N SER A 240 -11.46 -5.48 -5.83
CA SER A 240 -12.28 -4.53 -6.61
C SER A 240 -12.49 -4.97 -8.06
N GLN A 241 -11.75 -5.96 -8.55
CA GLN A 241 -11.78 -6.45 -9.93
C GLN A 241 -12.09 -7.95 -10.01
N GLY A 242 -12.79 -8.50 -9.01
CA GLY A 242 -13.22 -9.91 -8.99
C GLY A 242 -12.19 -10.88 -8.39
N GLY A 243 -11.19 -10.39 -7.66
CA GLY A 243 -10.32 -11.21 -6.83
C GLY A 243 -11.03 -11.75 -5.59
N GLY A 244 -10.81 -13.02 -5.26
CA GLY A 244 -11.24 -13.65 -4.03
C GLY A 244 -10.14 -13.65 -2.96
N THR A 245 -10.44 -14.21 -1.79
CA THR A 245 -9.47 -14.44 -0.73
C THR A 245 -9.41 -15.92 -0.34
N LYS A 246 -8.28 -16.33 0.23
CA LYS A 246 -8.07 -17.66 0.82
C LYS A 246 -7.48 -17.50 2.21
N ASP A 247 -7.74 -18.48 3.06
CA ASP A 247 -7.03 -18.62 4.32
C ASP A 247 -5.56 -18.98 4.06
N THR A 248 -4.66 -18.51 4.93
CA THR A 248 -3.23 -18.74 4.84
C THR A 248 -2.77 -19.53 6.05
N TRP A 249 -2.48 -20.82 5.84
CA TRP A 249 -2.00 -21.68 6.91
C TRP A 249 -0.47 -21.67 6.96
N VAL A 250 0.08 -21.31 8.12
CA VAL A 250 1.49 -21.49 8.46
C VAL A 250 1.54 -22.68 9.40
N LEU A 251 2.23 -23.74 8.98
CA LEU A 251 2.37 -24.94 9.80
C LEU A 251 3.34 -24.66 10.94
N GLU A 252 3.06 -25.23 12.12
CA GLU A 252 4.02 -25.24 13.22
C GLU A 252 5.20 -26.14 12.87
N ASP A 253 6.40 -25.78 13.34
CA ASP A 253 7.55 -26.66 13.27
C ASP A 253 7.27 -27.94 14.09
N ALA A 254 7.71 -29.09 13.59
CA ALA A 254 7.51 -30.39 14.22
C ALA A 254 8.37 -30.62 15.47
#